data_AF-A0A2V8UNC4-F1
#
_entry.id   AF-A0A2V8UNC4-F1
#
_cell.length_a   1.000
_cell.length_b   1.000
_cell.length_c   1.000
_cell.angle_alpha   90.00
_cell.angle_beta   90.00
_cell.angle_gamma   90.00
#
_symmetry.space_group_name_H-M   'P 1'
#
loop_
_entity.id
_entity.type
_entity.pdbx_description
1 polymer ?
#
loop_
_entity_poly.entity_id
_entity_poly.type
_entity_poly.pdbx_seq_one_letter_code
_entity_poly.pdbx_strand_id
1 'polypeptide(L)' 'GDAAPLPHTLAAATELFRDSKMARCWLGDEFVDHYTGTREWEVRQFDKAVTDWELARYFESI' A
#
# COMPACT_ATOMS: atom_id res chain seq x y z
N GLY A 1 -20.37 -7.05 16.58
CA GLY A 1 -20.84 -6.21 15.46
C GLY A 1 -20.12 -6.71 14.23
N ASP A 2 -20.85 -7.26 13.27
CA ASP A 2 -20.30 -8.02 12.14
C ASP A 2 -19.82 -7.10 11.01
N ALA A 3 -18.92 -6.17 11.33
CA ALA A 3 -18.24 -5.36 10.33
C ALA A 3 -16.92 -6.03 9.93
N ALA A 4 -16.62 -6.04 8.63
CA ALA A 4 -15.33 -6.50 8.14
C ALA A 4 -14.19 -5.63 8.73
N PRO A 5 -13.06 -6.25 9.14
CA PRO A 5 -11.94 -5.50 9.69
C PRO A 5 -11.31 -4.58 8.64
N LEU A 6 -10.73 -3.47 9.11
CA LEU A 6 -9.98 -2.56 8.26
C LEU A 6 -8.67 -3.22 7.77
N PRO A 7 -8.17 -2.82 6.60
CA PRO A 7 -6.89 -3.30 6.09
C PRO A 7 -5.75 -2.97 7.05
N HIS A 8 -4.87 -3.95 7.26
CA HIS A 8 -3.72 -3.84 8.16
C HIS A 8 -2.42 -3.40 7.46
N THR A 9 -2.43 -3.30 6.13
CA THR A 9 -1.27 -2.89 5.33
C THR A 9 -1.65 -1.77 4.38
N LEU A 10 -0.68 -0.92 4.05
CA LEU A 10 -0.85 0.15 3.07
C LEU A 10 -1.25 -0.43 1.70
N ALA A 11 -0.71 -1.59 1.32
CA ALA A 11 -1.06 -2.29 0.09
C ALA A 11 -2.55 -2.66 0.06
N ALA A 12 -3.06 -3.33 1.10
CA ALA A 12 -4.46 -3.72 1.17
C ALA A 12 -5.40 -2.51 1.23
N ALA A 13 -5.00 -1.44 1.91
CA ALA A 13 -5.77 -0.19 1.94
C ALA A 13 -5.81 0.49 0.56
N THR A 14 -4.71 0.45 -0.19
CA THR A 14 -4.61 1.04 -1.52
C THR A 14 -5.52 0.33 -2.51
N GLU A 15 -5.57 -1.00 -2.47
CA GLU A 15 -6.48 -1.79 -3.32
C GLU A 15 -7.95 -1.51 -2.99
N LEU A 16 -8.32 -1.52 -1.71
CA LEU A 16 -9.69 -1.20 -1.28
C LEU A 16 -10.10 0.23 -1.67
N PHE A 17 -9.16 1.18 -1.62
CA PHE A 17 -9.42 2.55 -2.03
C PHE A 17 -9.59 2.70 -3.54
N ARG A 18 -8.79 2.00 -4.35
CA ARG A 18 -8.89 1.97 -5.82
C ARG A 18 -10.27 1.51 -6.29
N ASP A 19 -10.82 0.49 -5.65
CA ASP A 19 -12.10 -0.12 -6.02
C ASP A 19 -13.31 0.56 -5.37
N SER A 20 -13.08 1.54 -4.51
CA SER A 20 -14.15 2.24 -3.79
C SER A 20 -14.95 3.15 -4.71
N LYS A 21 -16.16 2.71 -5.06
CA LYS A 21 -17.16 3.52 -5.79
C LYS A 21 -17.49 4.82 -5.06
N MET A 22 -17.50 4.78 -3.72
CA MET A 22 -17.75 5.96 -2.90
C MET A 22 -16.60 6.97 -3.04
N ALA A 23 -15.35 6.50 -2.96
CA ALA A 23 -14.19 7.36 -3.14
C ALA A 23 -14.15 7.99 -4.54
N ARG A 24 -14.43 7.20 -5.58
CA ARG A 24 -14.51 7.69 -6.97
C ARG A 24 -15.61 8.73 -7.17
N CYS A 25 -16.78 8.51 -6.57
CA CYS A 25 -17.88 9.46 -6.63
C CYS A 25 -17.55 10.81 -5.96
N TRP A 26 -16.80 10.79 -4.86
CA TRP A 26 -16.55 11.98 -4.05
C TRP A 26 -15.29 12.74 -4.47
N LEU A 27 -14.25 12.02 -4.89
CA LEU A 27 -12.92 12.55 -5.17
C LEU A 27 -12.63 12.63 -6.68
N GLY A 28 -13.39 11.90 -7.50
CA GLY A 28 -13.18 11.77 -8.93
C GLY A 28 -12.21 10.64 -9.28
N ASP A 29 -12.41 10.04 -10.46
CA ASP A 29 -11.62 8.91 -10.94
C ASP A 29 -10.14 9.25 -11.08
N GLU A 30 -9.82 10.42 -11.66
CA GLU A 30 -8.44 10.86 -11.87
C GLU A 30 -7.67 11.00 -10.55
N PHE A 31 -8.32 11.55 -9.51
CA PHE A 31 -7.69 11.67 -8.20
C PHE A 31 -7.44 10.29 -7.58
N VAL A 32 -8.44 9.40 -7.62
CA VAL A 32 -8.30 8.05 -7.05
C VAL A 32 -7.18 7.29 -7.75
N ASP A 33 -7.13 7.33 -9.08
CA ASP A 33 -6.12 6.63 -9.86
C ASP A 33 -4.71 7.22 -9.60
N HIS A 34 -4.58 8.55 -9.58
CA HIS A 34 -3.30 9.19 -9.27
C HIS A 34 -2.83 8.88 -7.85
N TYR A 35 -3.71 9.05 -6.87
CA TYR A 35 -3.38 8.83 -5.46
C TYR A 35 -2.99 7.38 -5.20
N THR A 36 -3.75 6.40 -5.71
CA THR A 36 -3.41 4.98 -5.59
C THR A 36 -2.04 4.67 -6.19
N GLY A 37 -1.73 5.23 -7.37
CA GLY A 37 -0.41 5.09 -7.99
C GLY A 37 0.74 5.57 -7.10
N THR A 38 0.55 6.67 -6.35
CA THR A 38 1.58 7.12 -5.39
C THR A 38 1.76 6.16 -4.22
N ARG A 39 0.69 5.54 -3.73
CA ARG A 39 0.75 4.61 -2.58
C ARG A 39 1.37 3.28 -2.98
N GLU A 40 1.06 2.78 -4.18
CA GLU A 40 1.73 1.60 -4.73
C GLU A 40 3.23 1.80 -4.89
N TRP A 41 3.66 2.97 -5.36
CA TRP A 41 5.09 3.28 -5.48
C TRP A 41 5.76 3.21 -4.11
N GLU A 42 5.13 3.74 -3.07
CA GLU A 42 5.63 3.71 -1.70
C GLU A 42 5.75 2.28 -1.16
N VAL A 43 4.73 1.44 -1.38
CA VAL A 43 4.79 0.00 -1.03
C VAL A 43 5.98 -0.67 -1.71
N ARG A 44 6.17 -0.44 -3.02
CA ARG A 44 7.32 -0.99 -3.74
C ARG A 44 8.68 -0.49 -3.23
N GLN A 45 8.78 0.73 -2.72
CA GLN A 45 10.01 1.20 -2.11
C GLN A 45 10.26 0.55 -0.75
N PHE A 46 9.20 0.39 0.05
CA PHE A 46 9.29 -0.26 1.35
C PHE A 46 9.78 -1.72 1.22
N ASP A 47 9.19 -2.50 0.31
CA ASP A 47 9.56 -3.90 0.10
C ASP A 47 11.04 -4.07 -0.30
N LYS A 48 11.56 -3.14 -1.11
CA LYS A 48 12.98 -3.10 -1.48
C LYS A 48 13.87 -2.80 -0.28
N ALA A 49 13.53 -1.77 0.49
CA ALA A 49 14.31 -1.36 1.66
C ALA A 49 14.38 -2.46 2.73
N VAL A 50 13.29 -3.21 2.94
CA VAL A 50 13.28 -4.36 3.87
C VAL A 50 14.24 -5.44 3.39
N THR A 51 14.23 -5.77 2.09
CA THR A 51 15.12 -6.78 1.51
C THR A 51 16.60 -6.39 1.70
N ASP A 52 16.94 -5.12 1.49
CA ASP A 52 18.31 -4.62 1.66
C ASP A 52 18.77 -4.71 3.13
N TRP A 53 17.89 -4.37 4.09
CA TRP A 53 18.19 -4.52 5.51
C TRP A 53 18.36 -5.98 5.93
N GLU A 54 17.48 -6.87 5.45
CA GLU A 54 17.58 -8.31 5.71
C GLU A 54 18.91 -8.86 5.20
N LEU A 55 19.30 -8.50 3.97
CA LEU A 55 20.56 -8.92 3.35
C LEU A 55 21.79 -8.41 4.14
N ALA A 56 21.80 -7.14 4.53
CA ALA A 56 22.88 -6.57 5.34
C ALA A 56 23.05 -7.31 6.68
N ARG A 57 21.93 -7.67 7.33
CA ARG A 57 21.95 -8.40 8.60
C ARG A 57 22.49 -9.82 8.47
N TYR A 58 22.25 -10.49 7.34
CA TYR A 58 22.83 -11.81 7.07
C TYR A 58 24.34 -11.77 6.87
N PHE A 59 24.89 -10.70 6.28
CA PHE A 59 26.34 -10.56 6.08
C PHE A 59 27.11 -10.15 7.34
N GLU A 60 26.50 -9.43 8.28
CA GLU A 60 27.12 -9.12 9.59
C GLU A 60 27.16 -10.32 10.54
N SER A 61 26.38 -11.37 10.27
CA SER A 61 26.28 -12.56 11.13
C SER A 61 27.29 -13.66 10.78
N ILE A 62 28.26 -13.41 9.89
CA ILE A 62 29.33 -14.33 9.45
C ILE A 62 30.70 -13.79 9.88
#